data_AF-A0A924CNB5-F1
#
_entry.id   AF-A0A924CNB5-F1
#
_cell.length_a   1.000
_cell.length_b   1.000
_cell.length_c   1.000
_cell.angle_alpha   90.00
_cell.angle_beta   90.00
_cell.angle_gamma   90.00
#
_symmetry.space_group_name_H-M   'P 1'
#
loop_
_entity.id
_entity.type
_entity.pdbx_description
1 polymer ?
#
loop_
_entity_poly.entity_id
_entity_poly.type
_entity_poly.pdbx_seq_one_letter_code
_entity_poly.pdbx_strand_id
1 'polypeptide(L)'
;SELLCQWRRYGKSNQFLHQLHGISLQSRPKLSYYLYRSARWLLKELPVALINRSQQDLISTPIGLLCLRARWTGQQQSHLETNAHDIAPIPTLPATDSDLGRVRRMDCDRVNR
;
A
#
# COMPACT_ATOMS: atom_id res chain seq x y z
N SER A 1 -16.25 -1.61 -4.95
CA SER A 1 -15.92 -2.71 -4.03
C SER A 1 -14.78 -2.28 -3.12
N GLU A 2 -14.75 -2.79 -1.90
CA GLU A 2 -13.70 -2.50 -0.90
C GLU A 2 -12.31 -2.87 -1.42
N LEU A 3 -12.18 -4.02 -2.09
CA LEU A 3 -10.93 -4.49 -2.70
C LEU A 3 -10.28 -3.43 -3.60
N LEU A 4 -11.06 -2.81 -4.50
CA LEU A 4 -10.52 -1.79 -5.42
C LEU A 4 -10.11 -0.52 -4.68
N CYS A 5 -10.80 -0.16 -3.60
CA CYS A 5 -10.39 0.95 -2.74
C CYS A 5 -9.04 0.66 -2.06
N GLN A 6 -8.84 -0.56 -1.57
CA GLN A 6 -7.56 -0.97 -0.98
C GLN A 6 -6.42 -0.92 -1.99
N TRP A 7 -6.64 -1.44 -3.21
CA TRP A 7 -5.62 -1.37 -4.27
C TRP A 7 -5.31 0.05 -4.72
N ARG A 8 -6.31 0.95 -4.77
CA ARG A 8 -6.07 2.38 -5.00
C ARG A 8 -5.22 3.00 -3.90
N ARG A 9 -5.52 2.71 -2.63
CA ARG A 9 -4.73 3.19 -1.48
C ARG A 9 -3.29 2.68 -1.53
N TYR A 10 -3.09 1.42 -1.92
CA TYR A 10 -1.75 0.86 -2.11
C TYR A 10 -0.99 1.57 -3.24
N GLY A 11 -1.65 1.87 -4.36
CA GLY A 11 -1.08 2.69 -5.43
C GLY A 11 -0.62 4.07 -4.97
N LYS A 12 -1.44 4.74 -4.14
CA LYS A 12 -1.09 6.04 -3.54
C LYS A 12 0.16 5.96 -2.66
N SER A 13 0.23 4.96 -1.79
CA SER A 13 1.40 4.72 -0.92
C SER A 13 2.67 4.51 -1.74
N ASN A 14 2.58 3.73 -2.82
CA ASN A 14 3.72 3.50 -3.72
C ASN A 14 4.25 4.78 -4.36
N GLN A 15 3.36 5.71 -4.73
CA GLN A 15 3.76 7.00 -5.27
C GLN A 15 4.48 7.85 -4.23
N PHE A 16 4.01 7.85 -2.99
CA PHE A 16 4.67 8.57 -1.90
C PHE A 16 6.06 8.01 -1.61
N LEU A 17 6.21 6.69 -1.60
CA LEU A 17 7.51 6.04 -1.45
C LEU A 17 8.47 6.39 -2.60
N HIS A 18 7.97 6.53 -3.82
CA HIS A 18 8.79 7.02 -4.92
C HIS A 18 9.21 8.47 -4.74
N GLN A 19 8.30 9.33 -4.30
CA GLN A 19 8.62 10.75 -4.08
C GLN A 19 9.61 10.94 -2.92
N LEU A 20 9.52 10.12 -1.86
CA LEU A 20 10.40 10.18 -0.70
C LEU A 20 11.75 9.50 -0.92
N HIS A 21 11.78 8.36 -1.62
CA HIS A 21 12.95 7.48 -1.70
C HIS A 21 13.40 7.15 -3.12
N GLY A 22 12.76 7.69 -4.16
CA GLY A 22 13.13 7.48 -5.56
C GLY A 22 12.83 6.06 -6.10
N ILE A 23 12.07 5.24 -5.38
CA ILE A 23 11.78 3.83 -5.75
C ILE A 23 11.04 3.76 -7.09
N SER A 24 11.41 2.83 -7.98
CA SER A 24 10.77 2.70 -9.30
C SER A 24 9.24 2.54 -9.23
N LEU A 25 8.53 3.40 -9.96
CA LEU A 25 7.08 3.26 -10.16
C LEU A 25 6.75 2.07 -11.04
N GLN A 26 5.59 1.47 -10.77
CA GLN A 26 4.97 0.60 -11.75
C GLN A 26 4.67 1.40 -13.01
N SER A 27 5.02 0.88 -14.19
CA SER A 27 4.74 1.55 -15.47
C SER A 27 3.27 1.46 -15.87
N ARG A 28 2.85 2.36 -16.79
CA ARG A 28 1.50 2.36 -17.34
C ARG A 28 1.18 0.97 -17.93
N PRO A 29 0.10 0.32 -17.48
CA PRO A 29 -0.25 -0.97 -18.03
C PRO A 29 -0.69 -0.79 -19.48
N LYS A 30 0.02 -1.44 -20.40
CA LYS A 30 -0.22 -1.35 -21.85
C LYS A 30 -1.53 -2.06 -22.21
N LEU A 31 -2.28 -1.52 -23.17
CA LEU A 31 -3.50 -2.18 -23.66
C LEU A 31 -3.21 -3.56 -24.24
N SER A 32 -2.08 -3.72 -24.94
CA SER A 32 -1.63 -5.00 -25.47
C SER A 32 -1.44 -6.07 -24.38
N TYR A 33 -0.97 -5.67 -23.19
CA TYR A 33 -0.82 -6.57 -22.05
C TYR A 33 -2.19 -7.04 -21.53
N TYR A 34 -3.18 -6.14 -21.45
CA TYR A 34 -4.55 -6.52 -21.08
C TYR A 34 -5.14 -7.51 -22.10
N LEU A 35 -5.03 -7.20 -23.39
CA LEU A 35 -5.55 -8.06 -24.45
C LEU A 35 -4.89 -9.45 -24.44
N TYR A 36 -3.55 -9.49 -24.36
CA TYR A 36 -2.81 -10.74 -24.28
C TYR A 36 -3.23 -11.57 -23.08
N ARG A 37 -3.31 -10.95 -21.89
CA ARG A 37 -3.65 -11.68 -20.66
C ARG A 37 -5.10 -12.15 -20.64
N SER A 38 -6.03 -11.35 -21.15
CA SER A 38 -7.43 -11.74 -21.30
C SER A 38 -7.60 -12.86 -22.33
N ALA A 39 -6.95 -12.77 -23.48
CA ALA A 39 -7.00 -13.81 -24.52
C ALA A 39 -6.40 -15.13 -24.04
N ARG A 40 -5.24 -15.08 -23.38
CA ARG A 40 -4.61 -16.24 -22.77
C ARG A 40 -5.53 -16.90 -21.74
N TRP A 41 -6.15 -16.10 -20.88
CA TRP A 41 -7.08 -16.61 -19.88
C TRP A 41 -8.29 -17.26 -20.54
N LEU A 42 -8.93 -16.59 -21.51
CA LEU A 42 -10.11 -17.10 -22.21
C LEU A 42 -9.85 -18.41 -22.96
N LEU A 43 -8.69 -18.52 -23.62
CA LEU A 43 -8.37 -19.67 -24.47
C LEU A 43 -7.74 -20.84 -23.71
N LYS A 44 -7.03 -20.59 -22.62
CA LYS A 44 -6.23 -21.62 -21.92
C LYS A 44 -6.69 -21.89 -20.50
N GLU A 45 -6.91 -20.85 -19.72
CA GLU A 45 -7.16 -20.98 -18.28
C GLU A 45 -8.65 -21.23 -17.99
N LEU A 46 -9.54 -20.54 -18.71
CA LEU A 46 -10.99 -20.69 -18.59
C LEU A 46 -11.48 -22.12 -18.92
N PRO A 47 -11.11 -22.76 -20.04
CA PRO A 47 -11.58 -24.12 -20.32
C PRO A 47 -11.10 -25.13 -19.26
N VAL A 48 -9.86 -25.00 -18.80
CA VAL A 48 -9.30 -25.85 -17.73
C VAL A 48 -10.03 -25.61 -16.40
N ALA A 49 -10.30 -24.35 -16.05
CA ALA A 49 -11.03 -23.98 -14.84
C ALA A 49 -12.47 -24.51 -14.86
N LEU A 50 -13.13 -24.53 -16.02
CA LEU A 50 -14.46 -25.10 -16.20
C LEU A 50 -14.47 -26.62 -15.99
N ILE A 51 -13.50 -27.33 -16.58
CA ILE A 51 -13.36 -28.78 -16.40
C ILE A 51 -13.11 -29.13 -14.94
N ASN A 52 -12.19 -28.41 -14.29
CA ASN A 52 -11.80 -28.64 -12.90
C ASN A 52 -12.76 -28.01 -11.88
N ARG A 53 -13.81 -27.30 -12.34
CA ARG A 53 -14.75 -26.51 -11.52
C ARG A 53 -14.06 -25.57 -10.52
N SER A 54 -12.88 -25.06 -10.88
CA SER A 54 -12.12 -24.14 -10.04
C SER A 54 -12.69 -22.74 -10.18
N GLN A 55 -13.46 -22.30 -9.19
CA GLN A 55 -14.01 -20.95 -9.14
C GLN A 55 -12.91 -19.90 -9.01
N GLN A 56 -11.83 -20.23 -8.29
CA GLN A 56 -10.69 -19.34 -8.09
C GLN A 56 -9.98 -19.04 -9.40
N ASP A 57 -9.69 -20.05 -10.21
CA ASP A 57 -9.01 -19.87 -11.50
C ASP A 57 -9.88 -19.11 -12.50
N LEU A 58 -11.20 -19.27 -12.42
CA LEU A 58 -12.15 -18.54 -13.24
C LEU A 58 -12.09 -17.03 -12.96
N ILE A 59 -12.02 -16.61 -11.69
CA ILE A 59 -12.10 -15.19 -11.33
C ILE A 59 -10.74 -14.53 -11.10
N SER A 60 -9.65 -15.30 -10.94
CA SER A 60 -8.32 -14.80 -10.57
C SER A 60 -7.79 -13.75 -11.57
N THR A 61 -7.80 -14.07 -12.87
CA THR A 61 -7.30 -13.17 -13.92
C THR A 61 -8.13 -11.89 -14.05
N PRO A 62 -9.47 -11.92 -14.19
CA PRO A 62 -10.24 -10.68 -14.29
C PRO A 62 -10.11 -9.82 -13.03
N ILE A 63 -10.10 -10.40 -11.82
CA ILE A 63 -9.84 -9.67 -10.58
C ILE A 63 -8.44 -9.04 -10.61
N GLY A 64 -7.41 -9.78 -11.02
CA GLY A 64 -6.05 -9.28 -11.13
C GLY A 64 -5.93 -8.07 -12.07
N LEU A 65 -6.62 -8.09 -13.22
CA LEU A 65 -6.65 -6.96 -14.15
C LEU A 65 -7.36 -5.73 -13.56
N LEU A 66 -8.44 -5.93 -12.82
CA LEU A 66 -9.14 -4.84 -12.12
C LEU A 66 -8.26 -4.23 -11.01
N CYS A 67 -7.60 -5.06 -10.22
CA CYS A 67 -6.66 -4.63 -9.18
C CYS A 67 -5.47 -3.87 -9.76
N LEU A 68 -4.92 -4.35 -10.89
CA LEU A 68 -3.86 -3.67 -11.63
C LEU A 68 -4.28 -2.25 -12.04
N ARG A 69 -5.48 -2.12 -12.62
CA ARG A 69 -6.01 -0.81 -13.01
C ARG A 69 -6.24 0.09 -11.79
N ALA A 70 -6.83 -0.45 -10.72
CA ALA A 70 -7.10 0.29 -9.49
C ALA A 70 -5.81 0.83 -8.85
N ARG A 71 -4.76 0.00 -8.77
CA ARG A 71 -3.43 0.41 -8.29
C ARG A 71 -2.84 1.53 -9.14
N TRP A 72 -2.84 1.35 -10.46
CA TRP A 72 -2.34 2.37 -11.38
C TRP A 72 -3.09 3.70 -11.23
N THR A 73 -4.43 3.67 -11.14
CA THR A 73 -5.24 4.87 -10.89
C THR A 73 -4.88 5.54 -9.57
N GLY A 74 -4.68 4.76 -8.49
CA GLY A 74 -4.25 5.28 -7.20
C GLY A 74 -2.92 6.02 -7.28
N GLN A 75 -1.94 5.42 -7.96
CA GLN A 75 -0.60 5.98 -8.17
C GLN A 75 -0.64 7.33 -8.91
N GLN A 76 -1.48 7.45 -9.96
CA GLN A 76 -1.61 8.68 -10.76
C GLN A 76 -2.34 9.82 -10.02
N GLN A 77 -3.19 9.49 -9.05
CA GLN A 77 -3.99 10.48 -8.31
C GLN A 77 -3.25 11.08 -7.11
N SER A 78 -2.13 10.49 -6.71
CA SER A 78 -1.34 10.94 -5.58
C SER A 78 -0.19 11.83 -6.03
N HIS A 79 -0.01 12.93 -5.32
CA HIS A 79 1.18 13.75 -5.39
C HIS A 79 1.44 14.26 -3.97
N LEU A 80 2.66 14.10 -3.45
CA LEU A 80 3.07 14.77 -2.21
C LEU A 80 3.07 16.28 -2.45
N GLU A 81 2.54 17.04 -1.51
CA GLU A 81 2.82 18.48 -1.48
C GLU A 81 4.30 18.70 -1.18
N THR A 82 4.88 19.78 -1.71
CA THR A 82 6.32 20.06 -1.68
C THR A 82 6.91 20.06 -0.26
N ASN A 83 6.10 20.39 0.75
CA ASN A 83 6.51 20.50 2.15
C ASN A 83 6.40 19.19 2.95
N ALA A 84 5.99 18.08 2.33
CA ALA A 84 5.77 16.82 3.04
C ALA A 84 7.06 16.07 3.41
N HIS A 85 8.22 16.60 3.04
CA HIS A 85 9.51 16.16 3.57
C HIS A 85 9.77 16.69 4.99
N ASP A 86 9.04 17.74 5.41
CA ASP A 86 9.20 18.35 6.71
C ASP A 86 8.31 17.63 7.73
N ILE A 87 8.95 16.84 8.59
CA ILE A 87 8.29 16.26 9.76
C ILE A 87 8.31 17.32 10.86
N ALA A 88 7.15 17.87 11.20
CA ALA A 88 7.04 18.77 12.35
C ALA A 88 7.60 18.07 13.60
N PRO A 89 8.45 18.75 14.41
CA PRO A 89 8.91 18.22 15.67
C PRO A 89 7.71 17.78 16.51
N ILE A 90 7.80 16.59 17.11
CA ILE A 90 6.77 16.12 18.04
C ILE A 90 6.67 17.18 19.15
N PRO A 91 5.49 17.78 19.39
CA PRO A 91 5.37 18.79 20.43
C PRO A 91 5.74 18.14 21.75
N THR A 92 6.78 18.66 22.39
CA THR A 92 7.08 18.30 23.77
C THR A 92 5.94 18.87 24.60
N LEU A 93 5.01 18.01 25.03
CA LEU A 93 4.09 18.37 26.10
C LEU A 93 4.97 18.82 27.29
N PRO A 94 4.64 19.95 27.94
CA PRO A 94 5.35 20.32 29.16
C PRO A 94 5.28 19.11 30.10
N ALA A 95 6.43 18.66 30.60
CA ALA A 95 6.49 17.52 31.50
C ALA A 95 5.49 17.77 32.64
N THR A 96 4.41 16.99 32.65
CA THR A 96 3.45 17.02 33.73
C THR A 96 4.18 16.61 35.00
N ASP A 97 3.90 17.26 36.14
CA ASP A 97 4.60 17.03 37.41
C ASP A 97 4.59 15.55 37.85
N SER A 98 3.61 14.77 37.35
CA SER A 98 3.53 13.32 37.48
C SER A 98 4.67 12.53 36.78
N ASP A 99 5.19 13.03 35.66
CA ASP A 99 6.29 12.40 34.91
C ASP A 99 7.65 12.70 35.56
N LEU A 100 7.83 13.91 36.11
CA LEU A 100 9.01 14.25 36.92
C LEU A 100 9.05 13.42 38.22
N GLY A 101 7.89 13.13 38.82
CA GLY A 101 7.77 12.20 39.95
C GLY A 101 8.06 10.73 39.58
N ARG A 102 7.82 10.31 38.33
CA ARG A 102 8.12 8.96 37.83
C ARG A 102 9.62 8.79 37.54
N VAL A 103 10.25 9.77 36.88
CA VAL A 103 11.70 9.76 36.61
C VAL A 103 12.48 9.80 37.93
N ARG A 104 12.11 10.67 38.88
CA ARG A 104 12.76 10.71 40.21
C ARG A 104 12.63 9.41 41.02
N ARG A 105 11.51 8.67 40.89
CA ARG A 105 11.38 7.37 41.55
C ARG A 105 12.28 6.30 40.93
N MET A 106 12.45 6.29 39.59
CA MET A 106 13.35 5.34 38.94
C MET A 106 14.83 5.57 39.26
N ASP A 107 15.25 6.83 39.50
CA ASP A 107 16.63 7.14 39.88
C ASP A 107 16.97 6.72 41.32
N CYS A 108 16.03 6.84 42.27
CA CYS A 108 16.24 6.37 43.64
C CYS A 108 16.38 4.83 43.73
N ASP A 109 15.63 4.09 42.91
CA ASP A 109 15.70 2.62 42.87
C ASP A 109 16.98 2.09 42.20
N ARG A 110 17.71 2.95 41.47
CA ARG A 110 18.98 2.62 40.80
C ARG A 110 20.19 2.86 41.69
N VAL A 111 20.12 3.80 42.64
CA VAL A 111 21.20 4.11 43.59
C VAL A 111 21.27 3.09 44.74
N ASN A 112 20.22 2.30 44.95
CA ASN A 112 20.12 1.36 46.07
C ASN A 112 20.29 -0.13 45.66
N ARG A 113 20.97 -0.39 44.54
CA ARG A 113 21.33 -1.73 44.06
C ARG A 113 22.80 -1.78 43.69
#